data_AF-A0A1M6YPJ6-F1
#
_entry.id   AF-A0A1M6YPJ6-F1
#
_cell.length_a   1.000
_cell.length_b   1.000
_cell.length_c   1.000
_cell.angle_alpha   90.00
_cell.angle_beta   90.00
_cell.angle_gamma   90.00
#
_symmetry.space_group_name_H-M   'P 1'
#
loop_
_entity.id
_entity.type
_entity.pdbx_description
1 polymer ?
#
loop_
_entity_poly.entity_id
_entity_poly.type
_entity_poly.pdbx_seq_one_letter_code
_entity_poly.pdbx_strand_id
1 'polypeptide(L)'
;MKTIFALALSTILFACNSNQKDHKINQPKKETPTEKVADKKSKKDTIYELMSAYDDPKMANQIIDNKKTLKELSDKQVFLDIQTKLLPKLPIEQQTFFQENPDYELISLAKGSLFEKNSNDFAFIVYDKKKNKISILFYNGVTDKYVKLHEDIKVIDGFRTEVSDDYPSGSPEYQFANDFLIYDQSQLEKSTNTYLEYPQIKITDISKDEDFVLKHGSFAKKASKTNLAHTFCIATSNVYSNWDCLQYNKTNNTFLYFYTQAFAD
;
A
#
# COMPACT_ATOMS: atom_id res chain seq x y z
N MET A 1 -42.67 38.73 11.01
CA MET A 1 -42.53 39.24 12.39
C MET A 1 -41.65 38.23 13.12
N LYS A 2 -40.35 38.48 13.34
CA LYS A 2 -39.73 39.04 14.58
C LYS A 2 -40.34 38.39 15.83
N THR A 3 -39.61 37.61 16.64
CA THR A 3 -38.51 38.08 17.50
C THR A 3 -37.56 36.97 17.99
N ILE A 4 -36.30 37.34 18.16
CA ILE A 4 -35.19 36.68 18.89
C ILE A 4 -35.30 37.04 20.38
N PHE A 5 -34.88 36.15 21.30
CA PHE A 5 -34.19 36.57 22.54
C PHE A 5 -33.33 35.43 23.11
N ALA A 6 -32.04 35.71 23.26
CA ALA A 6 -31.08 34.96 24.07
C ALA A 6 -30.96 35.64 25.44
N LEU A 7 -30.63 34.88 26.50
CA LEU A 7 -30.06 35.46 27.72
C LEU A 7 -29.14 34.46 28.42
N ALA A 8 -27.87 34.85 28.56
CA ALA A 8 -26.89 34.25 29.44
C ALA A 8 -26.91 34.99 30.79
N LEU A 9 -26.67 34.29 31.90
CA LEU A 9 -26.50 34.90 33.21
C LEU A 9 -25.31 34.27 33.94
N SER A 10 -24.29 35.09 34.18
CA SER A 10 -23.15 34.83 35.05
C SER A 10 -23.42 35.47 36.42
N THR A 11 -23.09 34.77 37.50
CA THR A 11 -22.95 35.38 38.83
C THR A 11 -21.66 34.93 39.50
N ILE A 12 -20.80 35.91 39.71
CA ILE A 12 -19.62 35.90 40.56
C ILE A 12 -20.09 35.98 42.02
N LEU A 13 -19.50 35.19 42.92
CA LEU A 13 -19.58 35.39 44.37
C LEU A 13 -18.16 35.61 44.92
N PHE A 14 -17.94 36.81 45.45
CA PHE A 14 -16.86 37.19 46.36
C PHE A 14 -17.40 37.22 47.80
N ALA A 15 -16.63 36.70 48.76
CA ALA A 15 -16.57 37.12 50.17
C ALA A 15 -15.28 36.50 50.78
N CYS A 16 -14.24 37.26 51.17
CA CYS A 16 -13.99 37.88 52.49
C CYS A 16 -13.88 36.83 53.63
N ASN A 17 -12.88 36.80 54.54
CA ASN A 17 -12.28 37.93 55.27
C ASN A 17 -10.99 37.58 56.08
N SER A 18 -10.15 38.61 56.27
CA SER A 18 -9.11 39.00 57.28
C SER A 18 -8.45 37.99 58.26
N ASN A 19 -7.11 37.84 58.29
CA ASN A 19 -6.00 38.60 58.95
C ASN A 19 -5.67 38.21 60.43
N GLN A 20 -4.44 37.72 60.68
CA GLN A 20 -3.65 38.09 61.87
C GLN A 20 -2.13 37.86 61.66
N LYS A 21 -1.32 38.67 62.37
CA LYS A 21 0.07 39.10 62.09
C LYS A 21 1.21 38.25 62.72
N ASP A 22 2.36 38.34 62.04
CA ASP A 22 3.78 38.46 62.47
C ASP A 22 4.46 37.44 63.42
N HIS A 23 5.53 36.82 62.90
CA HIS A 23 6.85 36.71 63.58
C HIS A 23 7.98 36.42 62.56
N LYS A 24 9.06 37.23 62.58
CA LYS A 24 10.31 37.08 61.80
C LYS A 24 11.29 36.13 62.51
N ILE A 25 11.89 35.15 61.80
CA ILE A 25 13.26 34.61 62.02
C ILE A 25 13.86 34.13 60.66
N ASN A 26 15.18 34.22 60.52
CA ASN A 26 16.04 34.23 59.31
C ASN A 26 16.22 32.92 58.49
N GLN A 27 16.37 33.12 57.15
CA GLN A 27 17.14 32.36 56.10
C GLN A 27 16.81 30.87 55.82
N PRO A 28 17.13 30.29 54.62
CA PRO A 28 17.92 30.79 53.48
C PRO A 28 17.22 30.72 52.10
N LYS A 29 17.80 31.41 51.10
CA LYS A 29 17.42 31.37 49.68
C LYS A 29 17.31 29.92 49.17
N LYS A 30 16.12 29.54 48.68
CA LYS A 30 15.90 28.34 47.88
C LYS A 30 15.70 28.79 46.43
N GLU A 31 16.68 28.49 45.60
CA GLU A 31 16.64 28.69 44.16
C GLU A 31 15.38 28.03 43.60
N THR A 32 14.61 28.81 42.83
CA THR A 32 13.53 28.30 42.01
C THR A 32 14.12 27.30 41.02
N PRO A 33 13.72 26.02 41.02
CA PRO A 33 14.06 25.13 39.92
C PRO A 33 13.32 25.68 38.70
N THR A 34 14.07 26.21 37.75
CA THR A 34 13.58 26.49 36.41
C THR A 34 12.98 25.20 35.90
N GLU A 35 11.67 25.17 35.75
CA GLU A 35 10.93 24.08 35.13
C GLU A 35 11.55 23.90 33.75
N LYS A 36 12.41 22.88 33.62
CA LYS A 36 12.88 22.42 32.32
C LYS A 36 11.63 21.95 31.61
N VAL A 37 11.09 22.82 30.75
CA VAL A 37 10.17 22.41 29.68
C VAL A 37 10.89 21.28 28.97
N ALA A 38 10.48 20.06 29.30
CA ALA A 38 10.94 18.89 28.59
C ALA A 38 10.48 19.11 27.16
N ASP A 39 11.43 19.45 26.29
CA ASP A 39 11.27 19.28 24.86
C ASP A 39 10.75 17.86 24.68
N LYS A 40 9.46 17.74 24.39
CA LYS A 40 8.91 16.52 23.79
C LYS A 40 9.66 16.40 22.47
N LYS A 41 10.80 15.69 22.50
CA LYS A 41 11.38 15.08 21.32
C LYS A 41 10.23 14.30 20.70
N SER A 42 9.61 14.89 19.68
CA SER A 42 8.76 14.19 18.75
C SER A 42 9.58 12.97 18.37
N LYS A 43 9.12 11.78 18.80
CA LYS A 43 9.66 10.52 18.32
C LYS A 43 9.58 10.63 16.80
N LYS A 44 10.73 10.69 16.15
CA LYS A 44 10.81 10.66 14.69
C LYS A 44 10.16 9.35 14.30
N ASP A 45 9.03 9.41 13.60
CA ASP A 45 8.30 8.22 13.20
C ASP A 45 9.26 7.32 12.41
N THR A 46 9.51 6.11 12.91
CA THR A 46 10.33 5.13 12.21
C THR A 46 9.58 4.70 10.96
N ILE A 47 10.19 4.90 9.79
CA ILE A 47 9.64 4.49 8.50
C ILE A 47 10.14 3.07 8.21
N TYR A 48 9.21 2.15 7.97
CA TYR A 48 9.52 0.78 7.59
C TYR A 48 9.36 0.63 6.08
N GLU A 49 10.47 0.33 5.39
CA GLU A 49 10.43 0.00 3.96
C GLU A 49 10.09 -1.49 3.81
N LEU A 50 9.07 -1.80 2.99
CA LEU A 50 8.76 -3.16 2.57
C LEU A 50 9.65 -3.50 1.38
N MET A 51 10.47 -4.54 1.53
CA MET A 51 11.30 -5.06 0.44
C MET A 51 10.55 -6.16 -0.31
N SER A 52 10.85 -6.30 -1.59
CA SER A 52 10.43 -7.47 -2.37
C SER A 52 11.00 -8.74 -1.71
N ALA A 53 10.13 -9.74 -1.47
CA ALA A 53 10.52 -11.04 -0.94
C ALA A 53 11.57 -11.73 -1.81
N TYR A 54 11.55 -11.47 -3.12
CA TYR A 54 12.52 -12.03 -4.06
C TYR A 54 13.94 -11.45 -3.91
N ASP A 55 14.04 -10.28 -3.28
CA ASP A 55 15.27 -9.53 -3.07
C ASP A 55 15.67 -9.48 -1.57
N ASP A 56 14.87 -10.05 -0.66
CA ASP A 56 15.20 -10.18 0.76
C ASP A 56 16.08 -11.42 1.02
N PRO A 57 17.33 -11.24 1.51
CA PRO A 57 18.21 -12.36 1.86
C PRO A 57 17.61 -13.34 2.88
N LYS A 58 16.72 -12.89 3.77
CA LYS A 58 16.07 -13.74 4.77
C LYS A 58 15.09 -14.73 4.15
N MET A 59 14.53 -14.38 2.98
CA MET A 59 13.58 -15.22 2.25
C MET A 59 14.26 -16.08 1.17
N ALA A 60 15.58 -15.97 1.00
CA ALA A 60 16.32 -16.62 -0.09
C ALA A 60 16.05 -18.12 -0.23
N ASN A 61 15.91 -18.85 0.88
CA ASN A 61 15.60 -20.28 0.86
C ASN A 61 14.12 -20.56 0.52
N GLN A 62 13.20 -19.70 0.97
CA GLN A 62 11.76 -19.87 0.77
C GLN A 62 11.33 -19.57 -0.67
N ILE A 63 12.08 -18.71 -1.37
CA ILE A 63 11.74 -18.30 -2.74
C ILE A 63 12.30 -19.24 -3.82
N ILE A 64 13.14 -20.22 -3.48
CA ILE A 64 13.78 -21.10 -4.48
C ILE A 64 12.72 -21.85 -5.30
N ASP A 65 11.80 -22.53 -4.61
CA ASP A 65 10.75 -23.32 -5.26
C ASP A 65 9.76 -22.42 -5.99
N ASN A 66 9.49 -21.22 -5.47
CA ASN A 66 8.67 -20.22 -6.14
C ASN A 66 9.29 -19.80 -7.49
N LYS A 67 10.57 -19.39 -7.50
CA LYS A 67 11.29 -19.01 -8.74
C LYS A 67 11.35 -20.17 -9.74
N LYS A 68 11.56 -21.39 -9.26
CA LYS A 68 11.57 -22.60 -10.11
C LYS A 68 10.21 -22.83 -10.76
N THR A 69 9.13 -22.78 -9.99
CA THR A 69 7.77 -23.00 -10.49
C THR A 69 7.35 -21.92 -11.49
N LEU A 70 7.66 -20.66 -11.22
CA LEU A 70 7.43 -19.57 -12.18
C LEU A 70 8.16 -19.79 -13.50
N LYS A 71 9.41 -20.27 -13.44
CA LYS A 71 10.17 -20.62 -14.63
C LYS A 71 9.52 -21.78 -15.39
N GLU A 72 9.05 -22.82 -14.69
CA GLU A 72 8.36 -23.95 -15.33
C GLU A 72 7.08 -23.52 -16.06
N LEU A 73 6.30 -22.61 -15.47
CA LEU A 73 5.11 -22.03 -16.12
C LEU A 73 5.47 -21.24 -17.39
N SER A 74 6.54 -20.44 -17.34
CA SER A 74 7.06 -19.72 -18.51
C SER A 74 7.57 -20.68 -19.59
N ASP A 75 8.36 -21.69 -19.22
CA ASP A 75 8.89 -22.70 -20.14
C ASP A 75 7.78 -23.49 -20.84
N LYS A 76 6.66 -23.73 -20.14
CA LYS A 76 5.43 -24.33 -20.69
C LYS A 76 4.56 -23.35 -21.48
N GLN A 77 5.03 -22.13 -21.73
CA GLN A 77 4.36 -21.07 -22.48
C GLN A 77 3.03 -20.59 -21.87
N VAL A 78 2.78 -20.86 -20.58
CA VAL A 78 1.55 -20.42 -19.90
C VAL A 78 1.46 -18.90 -19.89
N PHE A 79 2.55 -18.21 -19.54
CA PHE A 79 2.57 -16.75 -19.53
C PHE A 79 2.51 -16.15 -20.94
N LEU A 80 3.08 -16.82 -21.94
CA LEU A 80 2.95 -16.39 -23.34
C LEU A 80 1.51 -16.48 -23.84
N ASP A 81 0.78 -17.52 -23.47
CA ASP A 81 -0.64 -17.68 -23.79
C ASP A 81 -1.50 -16.59 -23.11
N ILE A 82 -1.22 -16.27 -21.83
CA ILE A 82 -1.84 -15.13 -21.12
C ILE A 82 -1.53 -13.81 -21.86
N GLN A 83 -0.25 -13.54 -22.12
CA GLN A 83 0.19 -12.32 -22.81
C GLN A 83 -0.48 -12.16 -24.16
N THR A 84 -0.59 -13.23 -24.96
CA THR A 84 -1.19 -13.18 -26.30
C THR A 84 -2.67 -12.74 -26.24
N LYS A 85 -3.38 -13.07 -25.17
CA LYS A 85 -4.78 -12.66 -24.94
C LYS A 85 -4.91 -11.26 -24.35
N LEU A 86 -3.90 -10.80 -23.60
CA LEU A 86 -3.89 -9.48 -22.95
C LEU A 86 -3.36 -8.36 -23.86
N LEU A 87 -2.30 -8.62 -24.61
CA LEU A 87 -1.59 -7.62 -25.40
C LEU A 87 -2.50 -6.85 -26.38
N PRO A 88 -3.43 -7.49 -27.12
CA PRO A 88 -4.33 -6.79 -28.05
C PRO A 88 -5.29 -5.82 -27.36
N LYS A 89 -5.49 -5.92 -26.03
CA LYS A 89 -6.35 -5.02 -25.25
C LYS A 89 -5.65 -3.71 -24.89
N LEU A 90 -4.34 -3.61 -25.11
CA LEU A 90 -3.54 -2.45 -24.76
C LEU A 90 -3.42 -1.45 -25.92
N PRO A 91 -3.20 -0.15 -25.64
CA PRO A 91 -2.80 0.81 -26.66
C PRO A 91 -1.50 0.40 -27.36
N ILE A 92 -1.30 0.87 -28.60
CA ILE A 92 -0.18 0.44 -29.44
C ILE A 92 1.18 0.71 -28.79
N GLU A 93 1.31 1.82 -28.06
CA GLU A 93 2.54 2.21 -27.37
C GLU A 93 2.94 1.18 -26.31
N GLN A 94 1.96 0.65 -25.58
CA GLN A 94 2.18 -0.38 -24.56
C GLN A 94 2.44 -1.74 -25.20
N GLN A 95 1.81 -2.04 -26.35
CA GLN A 95 2.13 -3.24 -27.12
C GLN A 95 3.59 -3.23 -27.60
N THR A 96 4.04 -2.09 -28.16
CA THR A 96 5.42 -1.87 -28.59
C THR A 96 6.40 -2.04 -27.43
N PHE A 97 6.10 -1.51 -26.24
CA PHE A 97 6.95 -1.72 -25.07
C PHE A 97 7.21 -3.22 -24.78
N PHE A 98 6.18 -4.05 -24.77
CA PHE A 98 6.36 -5.50 -24.53
C PHE A 98 7.06 -6.23 -25.68
N GLN A 99 6.91 -5.75 -26.93
CA GLN A 99 7.65 -6.28 -28.07
C GLN A 99 9.15 -5.95 -27.97
N GLU A 100 9.48 -4.74 -27.54
CA GLU A 100 10.86 -4.28 -27.35
C GLU A 100 11.51 -4.83 -26.07
N ASN A 101 10.71 -5.28 -25.11
CA ASN A 101 11.16 -5.85 -23.84
C ASN A 101 10.70 -7.32 -23.69
N PRO A 102 11.19 -8.23 -24.54
CA PRO A 102 10.70 -9.62 -24.58
C PRO A 102 11.04 -10.42 -23.32
N ASP A 103 11.87 -9.90 -22.42
CA ASP A 103 12.17 -10.50 -21.11
C ASP A 103 11.02 -10.34 -20.10
N TYR A 104 10.05 -9.45 -20.38
CA TYR A 104 8.84 -9.32 -19.58
C TYR A 104 7.68 -10.05 -20.26
N GLU A 105 7.11 -11.02 -19.54
CA GLU A 105 5.90 -11.71 -19.96
C GLU A 105 4.70 -11.16 -19.21
N LEU A 106 3.74 -10.57 -19.93
CA LEU A 106 2.58 -9.90 -19.36
C LEU A 106 1.60 -10.92 -18.76
N ILE A 107 1.34 -10.79 -17.46
CA ILE A 107 0.47 -11.69 -16.69
C ILE A 107 -0.86 -11.04 -16.32
N SER A 108 -0.84 -9.78 -15.90
CA SER A 108 -2.06 -9.03 -15.58
C SER A 108 -1.86 -7.54 -15.85
N LEU A 109 -2.96 -6.81 -16.08
CA LEU A 109 -2.93 -5.38 -16.36
C LEU A 109 -4.10 -4.65 -15.70
N ALA A 110 -3.86 -3.41 -15.30
CA ALA A 110 -4.89 -2.46 -14.91
C ALA A 110 -4.61 -1.11 -15.56
N LYS A 111 -5.66 -0.40 -15.94
CA LYS A 111 -5.60 0.98 -16.43
C LYS A 111 -6.35 1.89 -15.46
N GLY A 112 -5.82 3.08 -15.23
CA GLY A 112 -6.51 4.09 -14.43
C GLY A 112 -5.65 5.32 -14.22
N SER A 113 -6.01 6.09 -13.20
CA SER A 113 -5.23 7.25 -12.76
C SER A 113 -4.55 6.88 -11.44
N LEU A 114 -3.25 6.61 -11.44
CA LEU A 114 -2.50 6.17 -10.25
C LEU A 114 -1.58 7.28 -9.73
N PHE A 115 -0.83 7.90 -10.62
CA PHE A 115 0.13 8.93 -10.25
C PHE A 115 -0.55 10.28 -10.12
N GLU A 116 -1.43 10.66 -11.04
CA GLU A 116 -2.11 11.95 -11.03
C GLU A 116 -3.60 11.83 -11.36
N LYS A 117 -4.38 12.89 -11.12
CA LYS A 117 -5.80 12.89 -11.50
C LYS A 117 -5.93 12.98 -13.02
N ASN A 118 -6.80 12.14 -13.59
CA ASN A 118 -7.06 12.06 -15.03
C ASN A 118 -5.83 11.67 -15.87
N SER A 119 -4.82 11.03 -15.27
CA SER A 119 -3.73 10.40 -16.01
C SER A 119 -4.18 9.07 -16.62
N ASN A 120 -3.55 8.70 -17.74
CA ASN A 120 -3.72 7.42 -18.42
C ASN A 120 -2.59 6.46 -18.01
N ASP A 121 -2.60 6.07 -16.75
CA ASP A 121 -1.58 5.21 -16.17
C ASP A 121 -1.95 3.73 -16.35
N PHE A 122 -0.92 2.89 -16.33
CA PHE A 122 -1.09 1.45 -16.32
C PHE A 122 -0.29 0.83 -15.20
N ALA A 123 -0.82 -0.26 -14.64
CA ALA A 123 -0.06 -1.21 -13.83
C ALA A 123 -0.03 -2.55 -14.55
N PHE A 124 1.10 -3.21 -14.51
CA PHE A 124 1.33 -4.51 -15.12
C PHE A 124 1.97 -5.45 -14.10
N ILE A 125 1.41 -6.63 -13.96
CA ILE A 125 2.13 -7.75 -13.37
C ILE A 125 2.83 -8.48 -14.51
N VAL A 126 4.14 -8.67 -14.38
CA VAL A 126 4.97 -9.35 -15.38
C VAL A 126 5.81 -10.44 -14.74
N TYR A 127 6.09 -11.50 -15.48
CA TYR A 127 7.20 -12.39 -15.17
C TYR A 127 8.47 -11.82 -15.79
N ASP A 128 9.47 -11.53 -14.96
CA ASP A 128 10.80 -11.08 -15.36
C ASP A 128 11.69 -12.31 -15.59
N LYS A 129 11.91 -12.67 -16.86
CA LYS A 129 12.71 -13.83 -17.25
C LYS A 129 14.17 -13.72 -16.84
N LYS A 130 14.73 -12.50 -16.77
CA LYS A 130 16.12 -12.30 -16.36
C LYS A 130 16.32 -12.62 -14.88
N LYS A 131 15.31 -12.34 -14.05
CA LYS A 131 15.36 -12.52 -12.59
C LYS A 131 14.59 -13.73 -12.06
N ASN A 132 13.84 -14.42 -12.93
CA ASN A 132 12.92 -15.51 -12.61
C ASN A 132 11.94 -15.17 -11.48
N LYS A 133 11.35 -13.96 -11.51
CA LYS A 133 10.42 -13.49 -10.47
C LYS A 133 9.23 -12.74 -11.06
N ILE A 134 8.17 -12.62 -10.30
CA ILE A 134 7.11 -11.64 -10.61
C ILE A 134 7.60 -10.24 -10.26
N SER A 135 7.30 -9.29 -11.14
CA SER A 135 7.56 -7.86 -10.95
C SER A 135 6.30 -7.06 -11.26
N ILE A 136 6.16 -5.90 -10.63
CA ILE A 136 5.07 -4.96 -10.89
C ILE A 136 5.66 -3.73 -11.56
N LEU A 137 5.25 -3.47 -12.79
CA LEU A 137 5.62 -2.29 -13.57
C LEU A 137 4.46 -1.30 -13.57
N PHE A 138 4.77 -0.02 -13.43
CA PHE A 138 3.81 1.06 -13.62
C PHE A 138 4.24 1.94 -14.77
N TYR A 139 3.32 2.24 -15.68
CA TYR A 139 3.47 3.29 -16.67
C TYR A 139 2.82 4.57 -16.17
N ASN A 140 3.59 5.64 -16.07
CA ASN A 140 3.08 6.97 -15.76
C ASN A 140 2.77 7.72 -17.06
N GLY A 141 1.49 7.87 -17.38
CA GLY A 141 1.02 8.51 -18.62
C GLY A 141 1.17 10.02 -18.67
N VAL A 142 1.63 10.67 -17.58
CA VAL A 142 1.97 12.10 -17.59
C VAL A 142 3.44 12.30 -17.98
N THR A 143 4.30 11.34 -17.64
CA THR A 143 5.75 11.46 -17.86
C THR A 143 6.29 10.50 -18.93
N ASP A 144 5.44 9.62 -19.45
CA ASP A 144 5.75 8.55 -20.41
C ASP A 144 6.89 7.64 -19.94
N LYS A 145 6.89 7.29 -18.66
CA LYS A 145 7.94 6.48 -18.02
C LYS A 145 7.40 5.24 -17.36
N TYR A 146 8.16 4.16 -17.49
CA TYR A 146 7.99 2.95 -16.69
C TYR A 146 8.82 3.03 -15.42
N VAL A 147 8.25 2.54 -14.34
CA VAL A 147 8.89 2.39 -13.03
C VAL A 147 8.49 1.05 -12.43
N LYS A 148 9.40 0.39 -11.72
CA LYS A 148 9.15 -0.89 -11.06
C LYS A 148 8.98 -0.73 -9.56
N LEU A 149 7.97 -1.41 -9.01
CA LEU A 149 7.76 -1.50 -7.56
C LEU A 149 8.99 -2.11 -6.87
N HIS A 150 9.37 -1.58 -5.71
CA HIS A 150 10.54 -1.95 -4.90
C HIS A 150 11.93 -1.64 -5.51
N GLU A 151 12.06 -1.43 -6.82
CA GLU A 151 13.32 -1.04 -7.48
C GLU A 151 13.39 0.49 -7.71
N ASP A 152 12.42 1.06 -8.43
CA ASP A 152 12.40 2.49 -8.77
C ASP A 152 11.53 3.31 -7.80
N ILE A 153 10.48 2.69 -7.25
CA ILE A 153 9.60 3.30 -6.25
C ILE A 153 9.56 2.40 -5.02
N LYS A 154 9.96 2.97 -3.88
CA LYS A 154 9.93 2.29 -2.59
C LYS A 154 8.52 2.09 -2.08
N VAL A 155 8.30 1.03 -1.32
CA VAL A 155 7.04 0.77 -0.61
C VAL A 155 7.27 0.96 0.88
N ILE A 156 6.43 1.77 1.50
CA ILE A 156 6.40 1.96 2.95
C ILE A 156 5.31 1.07 3.51
N ASP A 157 5.67 0.24 4.49
CA ASP A 157 4.71 -0.59 5.22
C ASP A 157 3.96 0.28 6.25
N GLY A 158 2.68 0.56 5.97
CA GLY A 158 1.83 1.34 6.86
C GLY A 158 1.25 0.54 8.05
N PHE A 159 1.37 -0.79 8.04
CA PHE A 159 0.85 -1.67 9.08
C PHE A 159 1.91 -1.98 10.15
N ARG A 160 3.19 -1.96 9.77
CA ARG A 160 4.29 -2.25 10.70
C ARG A 160 4.42 -1.22 11.81
N THR A 161 4.71 -1.71 13.03
CA THR A 161 4.96 -0.90 14.22
C THR A 161 6.31 -1.23 14.85
N GLU A 162 6.81 -0.37 15.75
CA GLU A 162 8.07 -0.60 16.52
C GLU A 162 8.12 -1.92 17.31
N VAL A 163 6.97 -2.61 17.47
CA VAL A 163 6.82 -3.82 18.29
C VAL A 163 6.67 -5.09 17.43
N SER A 164 6.46 -4.96 16.12
CA SER A 164 6.27 -6.11 15.22
C SER A 164 7.55 -6.38 14.42
N ASP A 165 8.32 -7.36 14.90
CA ASP A 165 9.41 -7.97 14.13
C ASP A 165 8.92 -8.94 13.06
N ASP A 166 7.63 -9.31 13.10
CA ASP A 166 7.00 -10.09 12.04
C ASP A 166 6.90 -9.27 10.77
N TYR A 167 7.76 -9.63 9.82
CA TYR A 167 7.65 -9.27 8.42
C TYR A 167 6.30 -9.80 7.91
N PRO A 168 5.52 -9.05 7.11
CA PRO A 168 4.37 -9.64 6.42
C PRO A 168 4.83 -10.89 5.66
N SER A 169 3.94 -11.87 5.48
CA SER A 169 4.19 -13.18 4.89
C SER A 169 4.57 -13.16 3.39
N GLY A 170 5.30 -12.14 2.94
CA GLY A 170 5.70 -11.86 1.58
C GLY A 170 5.43 -10.41 1.19
N SER A 171 6.15 -9.92 0.17
CA SER A 171 5.76 -8.72 -0.56
C SER A 171 4.55 -9.00 -1.47
N PRO A 172 3.83 -7.97 -1.94
CA PRO A 172 2.58 -8.17 -2.68
C PRO A 172 2.75 -9.01 -3.96
N GLU A 173 3.84 -8.82 -4.71
CA GLU A 173 4.13 -9.61 -5.91
C GLU A 173 4.45 -11.08 -5.61
N TYR A 174 5.02 -11.38 -4.44
CA TYR A 174 5.30 -12.75 -4.01
C TYR A 174 4.04 -13.48 -3.56
N GLN A 175 3.17 -12.81 -2.78
CA GLN A 175 1.88 -13.37 -2.38
C GLN A 175 1.01 -13.65 -3.61
N PHE A 176 0.91 -12.68 -4.52
CA PHE A 176 0.23 -12.87 -5.80
C PHE A 176 0.74 -14.09 -6.56
N ALA A 177 2.07 -14.26 -6.67
CA ALA A 177 2.65 -15.41 -7.35
C ALA A 177 2.25 -16.74 -6.70
N ASN A 178 2.26 -16.80 -5.37
CA ASN A 178 1.87 -18.01 -4.65
C ASN A 178 0.40 -18.37 -4.90
N ASP A 179 -0.52 -17.42 -4.75
CA ASP A 179 -1.95 -17.71 -4.78
C ASP A 179 -2.50 -17.89 -6.19
N PHE A 180 -2.03 -17.09 -7.15
CA PHE A 180 -2.60 -17.08 -8.50
C PHE A 180 -1.83 -17.91 -9.52
N LEU A 181 -0.54 -18.17 -9.29
CA LEU A 181 0.30 -18.85 -10.29
C LEU A 181 0.75 -20.23 -9.81
N ILE A 182 1.24 -20.33 -8.57
CA ILE A 182 1.81 -21.57 -8.05
C ILE A 182 0.72 -22.49 -7.52
N TYR A 183 -0.17 -21.98 -6.67
CA TYR A 183 -1.29 -22.76 -6.15
C TYR A 183 -2.18 -23.28 -7.29
N ASP A 184 -2.43 -22.43 -8.29
CA ASP A 184 -3.26 -22.74 -9.46
C ASP A 184 -2.51 -23.34 -10.66
N GLN A 185 -1.23 -23.70 -10.52
CA GLN A 185 -0.37 -24.17 -11.61
C GLN A 185 -1.07 -25.22 -12.49
N SER A 186 -1.66 -26.25 -11.88
CA SER A 186 -2.29 -27.35 -12.62
C SER A 186 -3.50 -26.94 -13.46
N GLN A 187 -4.19 -25.85 -13.09
CA GLN A 187 -5.31 -25.30 -13.84
C GLN A 187 -4.81 -24.39 -14.96
N LEU A 188 -3.85 -23.52 -14.64
CA LEU A 188 -3.21 -22.64 -15.63
C LEU A 188 -2.57 -23.41 -16.79
N GLU A 189 -1.92 -24.55 -16.49
CA GLU A 189 -1.34 -25.43 -17.52
C GLU A 189 -2.39 -26.09 -18.42
N LYS A 190 -3.64 -26.25 -17.95
CA LYS A 190 -4.74 -26.77 -18.78
C LYS A 190 -5.41 -25.67 -19.59
N SER A 191 -5.64 -24.51 -18.97
CA SER A 191 -6.26 -23.36 -19.61
C SER A 191 -6.02 -22.09 -18.82
N THR A 192 -5.70 -21.01 -19.52
CA THR A 192 -5.57 -19.66 -18.94
C THR A 192 -6.86 -18.85 -19.02
N ASN A 193 -7.93 -19.41 -19.59
CA ASN A 193 -9.17 -18.65 -19.83
C ASN A 193 -9.84 -18.24 -18.51
N THR A 194 -10.02 -19.17 -17.57
CA THR A 194 -10.63 -18.89 -16.26
C THR A 194 -9.79 -17.90 -15.46
N TYR A 195 -8.46 -17.98 -15.57
CA TYR A 195 -7.57 -16.99 -14.97
C TYR A 195 -7.87 -15.56 -15.48
N LEU A 196 -8.20 -15.41 -16.77
CA LEU A 196 -8.46 -14.11 -17.39
C LEU A 196 -9.88 -13.56 -17.15
N GLU A 197 -10.77 -14.31 -16.50
CA GLU A 197 -12.15 -13.88 -16.23
C GLU A 197 -12.24 -12.81 -15.14
N TYR A 198 -11.31 -12.81 -14.19
CA TYR A 198 -11.32 -11.89 -13.04
C TYR A 198 -10.10 -10.96 -13.06
N PRO A 199 -10.25 -9.67 -12.76
CA PRO A 199 -9.13 -8.76 -12.67
C PRO A 199 -8.31 -9.06 -11.41
N GLN A 200 -7.01 -9.31 -11.55
CA GLN A 200 -6.12 -9.53 -10.41
C GLN A 200 -5.51 -8.24 -9.86
N ILE A 201 -5.53 -7.17 -10.65
CA ILE A 201 -5.07 -5.85 -10.24
C ILE A 201 -6.06 -4.78 -10.66
N LYS A 202 -6.10 -3.69 -9.90
CA LYS A 202 -6.95 -2.53 -10.15
C LYS A 202 -6.20 -1.23 -9.89
N ILE A 203 -6.54 -0.20 -10.66
CA ILE A 203 -6.27 1.20 -10.31
C ILE A 203 -7.64 1.87 -10.14
N THR A 204 -8.04 2.15 -8.90
CA THR A 204 -9.44 2.49 -8.61
C THR A 204 -9.59 3.47 -7.45
N ASP A 205 -10.84 3.88 -7.22
CA ASP A 205 -11.29 4.50 -5.98
C ASP A 205 -11.98 3.44 -5.13
N ILE A 206 -11.25 2.89 -4.16
CA ILE A 206 -11.75 1.77 -3.33
C ILE A 206 -12.96 2.15 -2.46
N SER A 207 -13.33 3.43 -2.38
CA SER A 207 -14.57 3.86 -1.73
C SER A 207 -15.82 3.73 -2.62
N LYS A 208 -15.63 3.51 -3.92
CA LYS A 208 -16.71 3.41 -4.92
C LYS A 208 -16.75 2.07 -5.64
N ASP A 209 -15.75 1.22 -5.42
CA ASP A 209 -15.59 -0.08 -6.07
C ASP A 209 -16.17 -1.17 -5.15
N GLU A 210 -17.12 -1.95 -5.70
CA GLU A 210 -17.94 -2.90 -4.93
C GLU A 210 -17.17 -4.12 -4.41
N ASP A 211 -15.98 -4.40 -4.97
CA ASP A 211 -15.12 -5.46 -4.47
C ASP A 211 -14.46 -5.10 -3.13
N PHE A 212 -14.55 -3.83 -2.71
CA PHE A 212 -13.94 -3.31 -1.50
C PHE A 212 -14.99 -3.00 -0.43
N VAL A 213 -14.88 -3.71 0.69
CA VAL A 213 -15.78 -3.55 1.83
C VAL A 213 -15.00 -2.89 2.96
N LEU A 214 -14.86 -1.56 2.85
CA LEU A 214 -14.00 -0.74 3.72
C LEU A 214 -14.29 -0.85 5.22
N LYS A 215 -15.51 -1.27 5.61
CA LYS A 215 -15.90 -1.49 7.01
C LYS A 215 -15.28 -2.75 7.63
N HIS A 216 -14.87 -3.71 6.81
CA HIS A 216 -14.30 -4.99 7.24
C HIS A 216 -12.83 -5.13 6.86
N GLY A 217 -12.34 -4.32 5.92
CA GLY A 217 -10.91 -4.18 5.67
C GLY A 217 -10.16 -3.46 6.79
N SER A 218 -8.85 -3.64 6.82
CA SER A 218 -7.93 -3.01 7.75
C SER A 218 -7.19 -1.86 7.07
N PHE A 219 -7.19 -0.70 7.71
CA PHE A 219 -6.39 0.45 7.28
C PHE A 219 -5.14 0.57 8.15
N ALA A 220 -4.02 0.92 7.54
CA ALA A 220 -2.82 1.36 8.24
C ALA A 220 -3.16 2.50 9.23
N LYS A 221 -2.55 2.46 10.41
CA LYS A 221 -2.95 3.30 11.58
C LYS A 221 -2.99 4.80 11.30
N LYS A 222 -2.16 5.28 10.37
CA LYS A 222 -2.03 6.70 10.00
C LYS A 222 -2.47 6.98 8.56
N ALA A 223 -3.06 6.01 7.87
CA ALA A 223 -3.57 6.24 6.53
C ALA A 223 -4.77 7.18 6.56
N SER A 224 -4.80 8.11 5.60
CA SER A 224 -6.01 8.89 5.33
C SER A 224 -7.10 7.93 4.88
N LYS A 225 -8.28 8.02 5.52
CA LYS A 225 -9.50 7.34 5.06
C LYS A 225 -10.32 8.20 4.11
N THR A 226 -9.79 9.36 3.72
CA THR A 226 -10.40 10.27 2.76
C THR A 226 -9.56 10.29 1.48
N ASN A 227 -10.22 10.52 0.34
CA ASN A 227 -9.62 10.47 -1.00
C ASN A 227 -8.91 9.14 -1.29
N LEU A 228 -9.70 8.07 -1.34
CA LEU A 228 -9.23 6.70 -1.62
C LEU A 228 -9.16 6.38 -3.13
N ALA A 229 -9.29 7.42 -3.96
CA ALA A 229 -8.97 7.37 -5.38
C ALA A 229 -7.46 7.21 -5.60
N HIS A 230 -7.08 6.87 -6.84
CA HIS A 230 -5.68 6.72 -7.24
C HIS A 230 -4.95 5.63 -6.45
N THR A 231 -5.67 4.54 -6.18
CA THR A 231 -5.18 3.42 -5.41
C THR A 231 -4.86 2.27 -6.37
N PHE A 232 -3.64 1.73 -6.27
CA PHE A 232 -3.31 0.46 -6.91
C PHE A 232 -3.65 -0.68 -5.93
N CYS A 233 -4.46 -1.65 -6.34
CA CYS A 233 -4.76 -2.83 -5.55
C CYS A 233 -4.38 -4.09 -6.30
N ILE A 234 -3.92 -5.08 -5.55
CA ILE A 234 -3.58 -6.42 -6.01
C ILE A 234 -4.38 -7.43 -5.22
N ALA A 235 -4.99 -8.37 -5.94
CA ALA A 235 -5.73 -9.44 -5.31
C ALA A 235 -4.74 -10.40 -4.61
N THR A 236 -5.13 -10.88 -3.44
CA THR A 236 -4.34 -11.79 -2.60
C THR A 236 -5.05 -13.13 -2.38
N SER A 237 -6.08 -13.41 -3.17
CA SER A 237 -6.70 -14.73 -3.25
C SER A 237 -7.40 -14.91 -4.59
N ASN A 238 -7.23 -16.08 -5.19
CA ASN A 238 -7.93 -16.55 -6.37
C ASN A 238 -9.34 -17.09 -6.06
N VAL A 239 -9.70 -17.25 -4.78
CA VAL A 239 -10.98 -17.80 -4.31
C VAL A 239 -11.84 -16.74 -3.62
N TYR A 240 -11.23 -15.87 -2.81
CA TYR A 240 -11.92 -14.83 -2.06
C TYR A 240 -11.63 -13.45 -2.62
N SER A 241 -12.52 -12.48 -2.38
CA SER A 241 -12.29 -11.06 -2.73
C SER A 241 -11.32 -10.42 -1.73
N ASN A 242 -10.07 -10.88 -1.74
CA ASN A 242 -9.01 -10.39 -0.88
C ASN A 242 -8.11 -9.44 -1.66
N TRP A 243 -7.76 -8.31 -1.05
CA TRP A 243 -7.04 -7.23 -1.73
C TRP A 243 -6.05 -6.55 -0.80
N ASP A 244 -4.87 -6.28 -1.34
CA ASP A 244 -3.89 -5.37 -0.77
C ASP A 244 -3.77 -4.13 -1.64
N CYS A 245 -3.72 -2.96 -1.01
CA CYS A 245 -3.78 -1.69 -1.72
C CYS A 245 -2.66 -0.73 -1.30
N LEU A 246 -2.06 -0.13 -2.34
CA LEU A 246 -0.98 0.83 -2.28
C LEU A 246 -1.49 2.21 -2.74
N GLN A 247 -1.12 3.26 -2.00
CA GLN A 247 -1.40 4.64 -2.37
C GLN A 247 -0.10 5.36 -2.70
N TYR A 248 -0.04 6.02 -3.86
CA TYR A 248 1.15 6.78 -4.26
C TYR A 248 1.25 8.10 -3.51
N ASN A 249 2.43 8.38 -2.95
CA ASN A 249 2.78 9.66 -2.36
C ASN A 249 3.81 10.37 -3.25
N LYS A 250 3.34 11.42 -3.94
CA LYS A 250 4.16 12.27 -4.82
C LYS A 250 5.31 12.96 -4.12
N THR A 251 5.12 13.37 -2.87
CA THR A 251 6.08 14.22 -2.13
C THR A 251 7.41 13.51 -1.91
N ASN A 252 7.36 12.22 -1.64
CA ASN A 252 8.55 11.40 -1.35
C ASN A 252 8.82 10.34 -2.44
N ASN A 253 8.01 10.28 -3.48
CA ASN A 253 8.06 9.27 -4.53
C ASN A 253 8.05 7.83 -3.94
N THR A 254 7.05 7.53 -3.12
CA THR A 254 6.88 6.20 -2.51
C THR A 254 5.44 5.73 -2.64
N PHE A 255 5.22 4.42 -2.56
CA PHE A 255 3.92 3.85 -2.27
C PHE A 255 3.78 3.61 -0.76
N LEU A 256 2.59 3.86 -0.22
CA LEU A 256 2.22 3.44 1.12
C LEU A 256 1.30 2.22 1.01
N TYR A 257 1.69 1.09 1.60
CA TYR A 257 0.77 -0.02 1.84
C TYR A 257 -0.17 0.37 2.98
N PHE A 258 -1.43 0.63 2.64
CA PHE A 258 -2.32 1.36 3.53
C PHE A 258 -3.66 0.68 3.79
N TYR A 259 -4.06 -0.27 2.95
CA TYR A 259 -5.31 -0.99 3.09
C TYR A 259 -5.13 -2.45 2.71
N THR A 260 -5.71 -3.34 3.51
CA THR A 260 -5.79 -4.78 3.26
C THR A 260 -7.17 -5.29 3.59
N GLN A 261 -7.63 -6.26 2.83
CA GLN A 261 -8.91 -6.93 3.01
C GLN A 261 -8.69 -8.43 2.88
N ALA A 262 -9.04 -9.17 3.92
CA ALA A 262 -9.07 -10.62 3.92
C ALA A 262 -10.45 -11.07 4.40
N PHE A 263 -11.21 -11.70 3.51
CA PHE A 263 -12.43 -12.41 3.83
C PHE A 263 -12.13 -13.90 3.92
N ALA A 264 -12.38 -14.46 5.09
CA ALA A 264 -12.98 -15.78 5.16
C ALA A 264 -14.49 -15.53 5.03
N ASP A 265 -15.12 -16.22 4.11
CA ASP A 265 -16.57 -16.37 3.98
C ASP A 265 -17.36 -16.32 5.32
#